data_AF-A0A257XBJ2-F1
#
_entry.id   AF-A0A257XBJ2-F1
#
_cell.length_a   1.000
_cell.length_b   1.000
_cell.length_c   1.000
_cell.angle_alpha   90.00
_cell.angle_beta   90.00
_cell.angle_gamma   90.00
#
_symmetry.space_group_name_H-M   'P 1'
#
loop_
_entity.id
_entity.type
_entity.pdbx_description
1 polymer ?
#
loop_
_entity_poly.entity_id
_entity_poly.type
_entity_poly.pdbx_seq_one_letter_code
_entity_poly.pdbx_strand_id
1 'polypeptide(L)'
;IVRREHARLYERKQFDYVDVELEDLQIAADHEPMELFEMENLLGSLPLTLREPLVLQALGGFSCAEIATMLDTTEGAIMTRLTRARQALRSTLTAQPGSTTSRRAES
;
A
#
# COMPACT_ATOMS: atom_id res chain seq x y z
N ILE A 1 30.96 7.45 -9.23
CA ILE A 1 29.89 8.05 -10.07
C ILE A 1 28.64 7.20 -9.83
N VAL A 2 27.59 7.55 -9.08
CA VAL A 2 27.18 8.73 -8.30
C VAL A 2 26.35 8.20 -7.12
N ARG A 3 26.89 8.24 -5.89
CA ARG A 3 26.13 8.01 -4.64
C ARG A 3 25.71 9.36 -4.01
N ARG A 4 25.46 10.38 -4.84
CA ARG A 4 25.40 11.79 -4.40
C ARG A 4 24.34 12.67 -5.05
N GLU A 5 23.24 12.13 -5.58
CA GLU A 5 22.17 13.00 -6.14
C GLU A 5 20.91 13.17 -5.28
N HIS A 6 20.60 12.29 -4.33
CA HIS A 6 19.39 12.44 -3.50
C HIS A 6 19.57 13.18 -2.17
N ALA A 7 20.79 13.62 -1.83
CA ALA A 7 21.05 14.32 -0.58
C ALA A 7 20.46 15.75 -0.53
N ARG A 8 20.24 16.39 -1.69
CA ARG A 8 19.81 17.81 -1.75
C ARG A 8 18.29 18.04 -1.76
N LEU A 9 17.47 17.01 -1.97
CA LEU A 9 16.01 17.17 -1.96
C LEU A 9 15.38 17.11 -0.56
N TYR A 10 16.08 16.52 0.42
CA TYR A 10 15.56 16.36 1.79
C TYR A 10 16.08 17.40 2.79
N GLU A 11 17.03 18.26 2.39
CA GLU A 11 17.75 19.16 3.30
C GLU A 11 16.94 20.40 3.74
N ARG A 12 15.71 20.60 3.20
CA ARG A 12 14.83 21.73 3.58
C ARG A 12 13.34 21.37 3.64
N LYS A 13 12.99 20.21 4.20
CA LYS A 13 11.71 20.12 4.90
C LYS A 13 11.98 20.36 6.38
N GLN A 14 11.93 21.63 6.79
CA GLN A 14 11.57 21.93 8.18
C GLN A 14 10.14 21.42 8.34
N PHE A 15 10.00 20.21 8.86
CA PHE A 15 8.72 19.76 9.37
C PHE A 15 8.47 20.58 10.63
N ASP A 16 7.34 21.28 10.65
CA ASP A 16 6.84 21.91 11.85
C ASP A 16 6.31 20.79 12.75
N TYR A 17 7.13 20.37 13.71
CA TYR A 17 6.76 19.32 14.64
C TYR A 17 5.93 19.94 15.74
N VAL A 18 4.66 19.54 15.78
CA VAL A 18 3.83 19.75 16.96
C VAL A 18 4.11 18.56 17.88
N ASP A 19 4.40 18.83 19.15
CA ASP A 19 4.51 17.80 20.18
C ASP A 19 3.08 17.30 20.46
N VAL A 20 2.79 16.07 20.05
CA VAL A 20 1.48 15.44 20.22
C VAL A 20 1.70 14.22 21.10
N GLU A 21 0.98 14.12 22.23
CA GLU A 21 1.06 12.96 23.10
C GLU A 21 0.55 11.71 22.36
N LEU A 22 1.12 10.55 22.66
CA LEU A 22 0.77 9.29 21.98
C LEU A 22 -0.71 8.94 22.18
N GLU A 23 -1.31 9.34 23.32
CA GLU A 23 -2.74 9.21 23.61
C GLU A 23 -3.64 10.09 22.71
N ASP A 24 -3.13 11.20 22.17
CA ASP A 24 -3.87 12.11 21.28
C ASP A 24 -3.79 11.70 19.80
N LEU A 25 -2.91 10.74 19.48
CA LEU A 25 -2.90 10.09 18.17
C LEU A 25 -4.14 9.20 18.05
N GLN A 26 -5.21 9.78 17.52
CA GLN A 26 -6.34 9.02 17.02
C GLN A 26 -5.88 8.12 15.87
N ILE A 27 -5.47 6.89 16.20
CA ILE A 27 -5.32 5.83 15.21
C ILE A 27 -6.76 5.48 14.81
N ALA A 28 -7.24 6.12 13.75
CA ALA A 28 -8.52 5.79 13.14
C ALA A 28 -8.42 4.38 12.53
N ALA A 29 -8.57 3.35 13.37
CA ALA A 29 -8.87 2.00 12.94
C ALA A 29 -10.40 1.85 12.87
N ASP A 30 -11.07 2.76 12.16
CA ASP A 30 -12.52 2.71 11.89
C ASP A 30 -12.82 1.68 10.78
N HIS A 31 -12.21 0.50 10.86
CA HIS A 31 -12.48 -0.60 9.94
C HIS A 31 -13.24 -1.68 10.69
N GLU A 32 -14.45 -1.99 10.20
CA GLU A 32 -15.23 -3.10 10.74
C GLU A 32 -14.43 -4.41 10.55
N PRO A 33 -14.40 -5.33 11.53
CA PRO A 33 -13.66 -6.59 11.42
C PRO A 33 -13.96 -7.40 10.15
N MET A 34 -15.18 -7.25 9.61
CA MET A 34 -15.59 -7.85 8.35
C MET A 34 -14.85 -7.27 7.13
N GLU A 35 -14.65 -5.95 7.09
CA GLU A 35 -13.94 -5.28 5.99
C GLU A 35 -12.46 -5.69 5.95
N LEU A 36 -11.84 -5.86 7.12
CA LEU A 36 -10.47 -6.38 7.23
C LEU A 36 -10.37 -7.81 6.71
N PHE A 37 -11.30 -8.68 7.12
CA PHE A 37 -11.35 -10.07 6.66
C PHE A 37 -11.56 -10.17 5.14
N GLU A 38 -12.44 -9.34 4.57
CA GLU A 38 -12.64 -9.27 3.12
C GLU A 38 -11.35 -8.83 2.39
N MET A 39 -10.63 -7.85 2.92
CA MET A 39 -9.39 -7.37 2.35
C MET A 39 -8.26 -8.41 2.41
N GLU A 40 -8.12 -9.13 3.53
CA GLU A 40 -7.17 -10.23 3.67
C GLU A 40 -7.45 -11.36 2.66
N ASN A 41 -8.71 -11.74 2.49
CA ASN A 41 -9.12 -12.74 1.50
C ASN A 41 -8.83 -12.28 0.07
N LEU A 42 -9.11 -11.01 -0.24
CA LEU A 42 -8.86 -10.42 -1.54
C LEU A 42 -7.36 -10.45 -1.88
N LEU A 43 -6.51 -10.03 -0.95
CA LEU A 43 -5.05 -10.11 -1.11
C LEU A 43 -4.57 -11.58 -1.18
N GLY A 44 -5.14 -12.47 -0.38
CA GLY A 44 -4.85 -13.90 -0.38
C GLY A 44 -5.15 -14.59 -1.71
N SER A 45 -6.17 -14.11 -2.45
CA SER A 45 -6.53 -14.62 -3.78
C SER A 45 -5.48 -14.33 -4.86
N LEU A 46 -4.60 -13.34 -4.66
CA LEU A 46 -3.55 -13.04 -5.61
C LEU A 46 -2.45 -14.11 -5.59
N PRO A 47 -1.91 -14.50 -6.76
CA PRO A 47 -0.67 -15.25 -6.85
C PRO A 47 0.44 -14.56 -6.05
N LEU A 48 1.28 -15.33 -5.35
CA LEU A 48 2.35 -14.79 -4.49
C LEU A 48 3.24 -13.79 -5.24
N THR A 49 3.57 -14.10 -6.50
CA THR A 49 4.39 -13.25 -7.38
C THR A 49 3.80 -11.87 -7.67
N LEU A 50 2.49 -11.68 -7.48
CA LEU A 50 1.79 -10.40 -7.60
C LEU A 50 1.53 -9.78 -6.23
N ARG A 51 1.24 -10.61 -5.23
CA ARG A 51 0.90 -10.19 -3.87
C ARG A 51 2.09 -9.60 -3.12
N GLU A 52 3.23 -10.29 -3.16
CA GLU A 52 4.45 -9.92 -2.43
C GLU A 52 4.94 -8.49 -2.78
N PRO A 53 5.14 -8.11 -4.06
CA PRO A 53 5.53 -6.74 -4.38
C PRO A 53 4.45 -5.71 -4.03
N LEU A 54 3.17 -6.09 -4.09
CA LEU A 54 2.07 -5.18 -3.75
C LEU A 54 2.04 -4.87 -2.24
N VAL A 55 2.22 -5.88 -1.39
CA VAL A 55 2.26 -5.72 0.06
C VAL A 55 3.50 -4.93 0.49
N LEU A 56 4.66 -5.24 -0.07
CA LEU A 56 5.90 -4.50 0.18
C LEU A 56 5.76 -3.02 -0.17
N GLN A 57 5.06 -2.69 -1.25
CA GLN A 57 4.82 -1.29 -1.60
C GLN A 57 3.75 -0.62 -0.72
N ALA A 58 2.59 -1.26 -0.55
CA ALA A 58 1.44 -0.63 0.10
C ALA A 58 1.57 -0.55 1.62
N LEU A 59 2.09 -1.60 2.26
CA LEU A 59 2.28 -1.66 3.70
C LEU A 59 3.73 -1.33 4.10
N GLY A 60 4.70 -1.77 3.29
CA GLY A 60 6.12 -1.54 3.57
C GLY A 60 6.66 -0.20 3.09
N GLY A 61 5.93 0.53 2.22
CA GLY A 61 6.35 1.83 1.71
C GLY A 61 7.55 1.81 0.77
N PHE A 62 7.99 0.63 0.30
CA PHE A 62 9.18 0.49 -0.54
C PHE A 62 8.95 0.97 -1.97
N SER A 63 9.99 1.54 -2.58
CA SER A 63 10.02 1.89 -3.99
C SER A 63 10.18 0.66 -4.89
N CYS A 64 9.85 0.78 -6.18
CA CYS A 64 9.99 -0.32 -7.14
C CYS A 64 11.44 -0.83 -7.26
N ALA A 65 12.43 0.07 -7.14
CA ALA A 65 13.85 -0.27 -7.18
C ALA A 65 14.30 -1.05 -5.93
N GLU A 66 13.83 -0.65 -4.74
CA GLU A 66 14.11 -1.37 -3.49
C GLU A 66 13.49 -2.76 -3.50
N ILE A 67 12.22 -2.86 -3.93
CA ILE A 67 11.53 -4.15 -4.06
C ILE A 67 12.23 -5.06 -5.08
N ALA A 68 12.68 -4.50 -6.21
CA ALA A 68 13.43 -5.25 -7.20
C ALA A 68 14.72 -5.86 -6.62
N THR A 69 15.39 -5.11 -5.74
CA THR A 69 16.59 -5.59 -5.02
C THR A 69 16.22 -6.69 -4.01
N MET A 70 15.13 -6.54 -3.26
CA MET A 70 14.68 -7.55 -2.28
C MET A 70 14.25 -8.86 -2.92
N LEU A 71 13.60 -8.79 -4.08
CA LEU A 71 13.04 -9.95 -4.78
C LEU A 71 13.94 -10.48 -5.91
N ASP A 72 15.21 -10.06 -5.93
CA ASP A 72 16.23 -10.44 -6.92
C ASP A 72 15.71 -10.39 -8.37
N THR A 73 15.20 -9.22 -8.76
CA THR A 73 14.59 -9.00 -10.07
C THR A 73 14.82 -7.58 -10.59
N THR A 74 14.19 -7.20 -11.71
CA THR A 74 14.33 -5.87 -12.30
C THR A 74 13.18 -4.95 -11.90
N GLU A 75 13.44 -3.65 -11.84
CA GLU A 75 12.40 -2.64 -11.56
C GLU A 75 11.23 -2.72 -12.56
N GLY A 76 11.52 -2.93 -13.85
CA GLY A 76 10.48 -3.11 -14.88
C GLY A 76 9.61 -4.36 -14.66
N ALA A 77 10.20 -5.45 -14.14
CA ALA A 77 9.43 -6.63 -13.76
C ALA A 77 8.51 -6.34 -12.55
N ILE A 78 8.98 -5.58 -11.56
CA ILE A 78 8.17 -5.13 -10.42
C ILE A 78 7.03 -4.24 -10.88
N MET A 79 7.28 -3.23 -11.72
CA MET A 79 6.23 -2.36 -12.27
C MET A 79 5.13 -3.16 -12.99
N THR A 80 5.53 -4.18 -13.76
CA THR A 80 4.58 -5.07 -14.45
C THR A 80 3.77 -5.90 -13.46
N ARG A 81 4.42 -6.51 -12.46
CA ARG A 81 3.75 -7.29 -11.41
C ARG A 81 2.75 -6.42 -10.63
N LEU A 82 3.15 -5.22 -10.20
CA LEU A 82 2.29 -4.27 -9.50
C LEU A 82 1.09 -3.85 -10.34
N THR A 83 1.30 -3.54 -11.62
CA THR A 83 0.20 -3.16 -12.53
C THR A 83 -0.82 -4.29 -12.64
N ARG A 84 -0.36 -5.54 -12.84
CA ARG A 84 -1.22 -6.71 -12.90
C ARG A 84 -1.93 -7.00 -11.58
N ALA A 85 -1.24 -6.86 -10.45
CA ALA A 85 -1.82 -7.03 -9.12
C ALA A 85 -2.99 -6.05 -8.90
N ARG A 86 -2.78 -4.76 -9.19
CA ARG A 86 -3.83 -3.73 -9.06
C ARG A 86 -5.01 -3.98 -10.01
N GLN A 87 -4.75 -4.41 -11.25
CA GLN A 87 -5.79 -4.78 -12.20
C GLN A 87 -6.63 -5.97 -11.70
N ALA A 88 -5.98 -7.01 -11.18
CA ALA A 88 -6.65 -8.19 -10.63
C ALA A 88 -7.53 -7.84 -9.42
N LEU A 89 -7.03 -7.02 -8.49
CA LEU A 89 -7.85 -6.56 -7.37
C LEU A 89 -9.03 -5.72 -7.84
N ARG A 90 -8.80 -4.78 -8.77
CA ARG A 90 -9.86 -3.94 -9.34
C ARG A 90 -10.93 -4.79 -10.00
N SER A 91 -10.56 -5.80 -10.79
CA SER A 91 -11.52 -6.69 -11.45
C SER A 91 -12.37 -7.43 -10.43
N THR A 92 -11.76 -7.96 -9.37
CA THR A 92 -12.49 -8.70 -8.32
C THR A 92 -13.45 -7.79 -7.56
N LEU A 93 -13.02 -6.57 -7.24
CA LEU A 93 -13.88 -5.56 -6.57
C LEU A 93 -15.05 -5.12 -7.47
N THR A 94 -14.81 -4.93 -8.78
CA THR A 94 -15.89 -4.55 -9.71
C THR A 94 -16.81 -5.71 -10.08
N ALA A 95 -16.33 -6.95 -9.98
CA ALA A 95 -17.11 -8.16 -10.24
C ALA A 95 -17.98 -8.57 -9.04
N GLN A 96 -17.74 -8.00 -7.86
CA GLN A 96 -18.65 -8.07 -6.72
C GLN A 96 -19.59 -6.85 -6.74
N PRO A 97 -20.80 -6.95 -7.33
CA PRO A 97 -21.80 -5.91 -7.14
C PRO A 97 -22.27 -5.95 -5.68
N GLY A 98 -21.77 -5.04 -4.83
CA GLY A 98 -22.46 -4.72 -3.57
C GLY A 98 -21.67 -4.45 -2.27
N SER A 99 -20.33 -4.42 -2.24
CA SER A 99 -19.62 -4.18 -0.96
C SER A 99 -19.06 -2.77 -0.75
N THR A 100 -18.98 -1.91 -1.78
CA THR A 100 -18.50 -0.53 -1.60
C THR A 100 -19.67 0.45 -1.48
N THR A 101 -19.96 0.89 -0.25
CA THR A 101 -20.90 1.96 0.15
C THR A 101 -22.29 1.51 0.58
N SER A 102 -22.41 0.94 1.78
CA SER A 102 -23.66 1.02 2.55
C SER A 102 -23.39 0.87 4.05
N ARG A 103 -23.03 1.98 4.72
CA ARG A 103 -23.40 2.30 6.13
C ARG A 103 -22.85 3.63 6.70
N ARG A 104 -22.57 4.65 5.87
CA ARG A 104 -22.27 6.02 6.37
C ARG A 104 -23.48 6.94 6.52
N ALA A 105 -24.69 6.39 6.45
CA ALA A 105 -25.91 7.11 6.79
C ALA A 105 -26.79 6.18 7.63
N GLU A 106 -26.73 6.32 8.95
CA GLU A 106 -27.82 6.08 9.91
C GLU A 106 -27.28 6.14 11.36
N SER A 107 -27.19 7.36 11.90
CA SER A 107 -27.63 7.79 13.26
C SER A 107 -26.91 9.06 13.69
#